data_AF-A0A9P7H0H1-F1
#
_entry.id   AF-A0A9P7H0H1-F1
#
_cell.length_a   1.000
_cell.length_b   1.000
_cell.length_c   1.000
_cell.angle_alpha   90.00
_cell.angle_beta   90.00
_cell.angle_gamma   90.00
#
_symmetry.space_group_name_H-M   'P 1'
#
loop_
_entity.id
_entity.type
_entity.pdbx_description
1 polymer ?
#
loop_
_entity_poly.entity_id
_entity_poly.type
_entity_poly.pdbx_seq_one_letter_code
_entity_poly.pdbx_strand_id
1 'polypeptide(L)'
;MDYSNSYSENPTTPHGKVSKAKKGKPVHVCSECQKVYTRAEHLRRHQSSHDEPQYQCQVCDRRFFRKDLLERHFRRHEEEMNESMASGYAQ
;
A
#
# COMPACT_ATOMS: atom_id res chain seq x y z
N MET A 1 -18.45 -4.17 -42.87
CA MET A 1 -18.58 -3.15 -41.80
C MET A 1 -19.18 -3.84 -40.60
N ASP A 2 -18.34 -4.52 -39.83
CA ASP A 2 -18.67 -5.07 -38.52
C ASP A 2 -17.63 -4.52 -37.55
N TYR A 3 -18.00 -3.42 -36.91
CA TYR A 3 -17.19 -2.74 -35.91
C TYR A 3 -17.38 -3.47 -34.58
N SER A 4 -16.60 -4.54 -34.38
CA SER A 4 -16.62 -5.30 -33.13
C SER A 4 -15.52 -4.77 -32.21
N ASN A 5 -15.88 -3.77 -31.39
CA ASN A 5 -15.00 -3.20 -30.38
C ASN A 5 -14.94 -4.09 -29.12
N SER A 6 -13.71 -4.31 -28.66
CA SER A 6 -13.25 -4.45 -27.27
C SER A 6 -14.16 -5.10 -26.23
N TYR A 7 -13.69 -6.21 -25.66
CA TYR A 7 -13.24 -6.19 -24.26
C TYR A 7 -12.06 -7.14 -24.15
N SER A 8 -10.85 -6.58 -24.16
CA SER A 8 -9.66 -7.32 -23.77
C SER A 8 -9.84 -7.70 -22.32
N GLU A 9 -10.16 -8.97 -22.04
CA GLU A 9 -10.13 -9.50 -20.69
C GLU A 9 -8.69 -9.38 -20.20
N ASN A 10 -8.42 -8.32 -19.43
CA ASN A 10 -7.18 -8.21 -18.67
C ASN A 10 -7.29 -9.28 -17.59
N PRO A 11 -6.47 -10.35 -17.61
CA PRO A 11 -6.38 -11.21 -16.46
C PRO A 11 -5.88 -10.35 -15.32
N THR A 12 -6.77 -10.08 -14.36
CA THR A 12 -6.43 -9.38 -13.13
C THR A 12 -5.47 -10.31 -12.42
N THR A 13 -4.19 -10.14 -12.71
CA THR A 13 -3.12 -10.92 -12.12
C THR A 13 -3.28 -10.71 -10.62
N PRO A 14 -3.55 -11.74 -9.80
CA PRO A 14 -3.56 -11.53 -8.38
C PRO A 14 -2.13 -11.15 -8.02
N HIS A 15 -1.90 -9.86 -7.76
CA HIS A 15 -0.69 -9.31 -7.16
C HIS A 15 -0.61 -9.78 -5.69
N GLY A 16 -0.77 -11.07 -5.46
CA GLY A 16 -0.42 -11.76 -4.24
C GLY A 16 0.80 -12.59 -4.58
N LYS A 17 1.97 -12.18 -4.08
CA LYS A 17 3.12 -13.08 -4.02
C LYS A 17 2.65 -14.32 -3.24
N VAL A 18 2.37 -15.41 -3.94
CA VAL A 18 2.00 -16.68 -3.31
C VAL A 18 3.24 -17.12 -2.55
N SER A 19 3.29 -16.76 -1.27
CA SER A 19 4.34 -17.15 -0.36
C SER A 19 4.18 -18.66 -0.23
N LYS A 20 4.99 -19.44 -0.96
CA LYS A 20 5.03 -20.90 -0.87
C LYS A 20 5.03 -21.26 0.62
N ALA A 21 3.90 -21.75 1.11
CA ALA A 21 3.77 -22.15 2.48
C ALA A 21 4.74 -23.31 2.69
N LYS A 22 5.65 -23.19 3.66
CA LYS A 22 6.48 -24.34 4.05
C LYS A 22 5.52 -25.40 4.61
N LYS A 23 5.53 -26.62 4.05
CA LYS A 23 4.72 -27.75 4.52
C LYS A 23 4.81 -27.85 6.05
N GLY A 24 3.65 -27.86 6.72
CA GLY A 24 3.55 -28.00 8.18
C GLY A 24 3.65 -26.71 9.00
N LYS A 25 3.75 -25.52 8.37
CA LYS A 25 3.67 -24.25 9.12
C LYS A 25 2.22 -23.75 9.22
N PRO A 26 1.77 -23.30 10.40
CA PRO A 26 0.46 -22.66 10.53
C PRO A 26 0.41 -21.42 9.65
N VAL A 27 -0.68 -21.29 8.90
CA VAL A 27 -0.97 -20.12 8.08
C VAL A 27 -2.02 -19.27 8.79
N HIS A 28 -1.96 -17.97 8.56
CA HIS A 28 -2.88 -17.00 9.13
C HIS A 28 -3.75 -16.42 8.01
N VAL A 29 -5.06 -16.59 8.12
CA VAL A 29 -6.02 -16.22 7.06
C VAL A 29 -6.79 -14.97 7.50
N CYS A 30 -6.93 -14.02 6.59
CA CYS A 30 -7.79 -12.85 6.79
C CYS A 30 -9.26 -13.28 6.69
N SER A 31 -10.07 -13.00 7.70
CA SER A 31 -11.49 -13.35 7.71
C SER A 31 -12.31 -12.60 6.66
N GLU A 32 -11.90 -11.38 6.30
CA GLU A 32 -12.66 -10.50 5.42
C GLU A 32 -12.42 -10.79 3.92
N CYS A 33 -11.18 -11.05 3.53
CA CYS A 33 -10.83 -11.26 2.12
C CYS A 33 -10.12 -12.59 1.83
N GLN A 34 -9.99 -13.46 2.82
CA GLN A 34 -9.41 -14.81 2.70
C GLN A 34 -7.95 -14.84 2.21
N LYS A 35 -7.23 -13.70 2.26
CA LYS A 35 -5.80 -13.65 1.98
C LYS A 35 -5.01 -14.42 3.03
N VAL A 36 -4.03 -15.18 2.56
CA VAL A 36 -3.21 -16.07 3.40
C VAL A 36 -1.83 -15.46 3.65
N TYR A 37 -1.42 -15.46 4.91
CA TYR A 37 -0.13 -14.97 5.37
C TYR A 37 0.63 -16.08 6.11
N THR A 38 1.94 -16.16 5.85
CA THR A 38 2.83 -17.10 6.53
C THR A 38 3.27 -16.63 7.92
N ARG A 39 2.92 -15.40 8.31
CA ARG A 39 3.28 -14.77 9.60
C ARG A 39 2.07 -14.01 10.16
N ALA A 40 1.80 -14.19 11.45
CA ALA A 40 0.70 -13.52 12.15
C ALA A 40 0.81 -11.99 12.12
N GLU A 41 2.03 -11.44 12.25
CA GLU A 41 2.29 -10.00 12.17
C GLU A 41 1.85 -9.41 10.81
N HIS A 42 2.11 -10.12 9.72
CA HIS A 42 1.72 -9.66 8.40
C HIS A 42 0.20 -9.68 8.23
N LEU A 43 -0.50 -10.67 8.80
CA LEU A 43 -1.96 -10.67 8.85
C LEU A 43 -2.48 -9.47 9.63
N ARG A 44 -2.00 -9.24 10.86
CA ARG A 44 -2.41 -8.09 11.68
C ARG A 44 -2.23 -6.75 10.95
N ARG A 45 -1.08 -6.59 10.29
CA ARG A 45 -0.78 -5.42 9.48
C ARG A 45 -1.67 -5.27 8.25
N HIS A 46 -2.11 -6.39 7.69
CA HIS A 46 -3.05 -6.38 6.57
C HIS A 46 -4.47 -6.04 7.03
N GLN A 47 -4.90 -6.49 8.21
CA GLN A 47 -6.23 -6.17 8.73
C GLN A 47 -6.48 -4.65 8.77
N SER A 48 -5.47 -3.85 9.12
CA SER A 48 -5.62 -2.38 9.07
C SER A 48 -5.96 -1.82 7.68
N SER A 49 -5.74 -2.56 6.60
CA SER A 49 -6.15 -2.13 5.25
C SER A 49 -7.64 -2.31 4.96
N HIS A 50 -8.37 -3.02 5.82
CA HIS A 50 -9.82 -3.14 5.77
C HIS A 50 -10.53 -2.05 6.59
N ASP A 51 -9.84 -1.46 7.57
CA ASP A 51 -10.32 -0.32 8.34
C ASP A 51 -10.28 1.00 7.52
N GLU A 52 -10.94 2.05 8.01
CA GLU A 52 -10.83 3.40 7.43
C GLU A 52 -9.42 3.99 7.67
N PRO A 53 -8.80 4.70 6.70
CA PRO A 53 -7.47 5.25 6.89
C PRO A 53 -7.49 6.40 7.90
N GLN A 54 -6.93 6.15 9.08
CA GLN A 54 -6.95 7.08 10.23
C GLN A 54 -5.84 8.13 10.21
N TYR A 55 -4.79 7.91 9.43
CA TYR A 55 -3.58 8.73 9.47
C TYR A 55 -3.56 9.70 8.29
N GLN A 56 -3.99 10.94 8.50
CA GLN A 56 -3.98 11.99 7.47
C GLN A 56 -2.62 12.70 7.42
N CYS A 57 -2.11 12.94 6.21
CA CYS A 57 -0.98 13.82 6.00
C CYS A 57 -1.36 15.28 6.27
N GLN A 58 -0.48 16.03 6.93
CA GLN A 58 -0.73 17.44 7.25
C GLN A 58 -0.34 18.38 6.09
N VAL A 59 0.44 17.86 5.12
CA VAL A 59 0.91 18.63 3.96
C VAL A 59 -0.01 18.42 2.74
N CYS A 60 -0.71 17.29 2.66
CA CYS A 60 -1.66 17.00 1.58
C CYS A 60 -2.82 16.13 2.08
N ASP A 61 -3.89 16.01 1.29
CA ASP A 61 -5.10 15.27 1.69
C ASP A 61 -4.98 13.74 1.65
N ARG A 62 -3.76 13.19 1.53
CA ARG A 62 -3.56 11.74 1.53
C ARG A 62 -3.77 11.16 2.92
N ARG A 63 -4.53 10.07 2.98
CA ARG A 63 -4.78 9.29 4.19
C ARG A 63 -4.14 7.92 4.10
N PHE A 64 -3.67 7.42 5.23
CA PHE A 64 -2.99 6.14 5.37
C PHE A 64 -3.62 5.33 6.49
N PHE A 65 -3.55 4.01 6.35
CA PHE A 65 -4.08 3.06 7.33
C PHE A 65 -3.10 2.75 8.46
N ARG A 66 -1.84 3.16 8.30
CA ARG A 66 -0.75 2.88 9.25
C ARG A 66 0.21 4.06 9.37
N LYS A 67 0.72 4.27 10.59
CA LYS A 67 1.66 5.36 10.91
C LYS A 67 2.97 5.30 10.12
N ASP A 68 3.59 4.14 9.97
CA ASP A 68 4.86 3.97 9.24
C ASP A 68 4.73 4.32 7.75
N LEU A 69 3.54 4.09 7.16
CA LEU A 69 3.27 4.48 5.78
C LEU A 69 3.18 6.01 5.65
N LEU A 70 2.52 6.65 6.61
CA LEU A 70 2.43 8.11 6.71
C LEU A 70 3.83 8.71 6.92
N GLU A 71 4.63 8.19 7.84
CA GLU A 71 6.00 8.67 8.10
C GLU A 71 6.89 8.57 6.86
N ARG A 72 6.85 7.42 6.17
CA ARG A 72 7.59 7.27 4.91
C ARG A 72 7.11 8.24 3.83
N HIS A 73 5.81 8.49 3.78
CA HIS A 73 5.23 9.46 2.85
C HIS A 73 5.65 10.89 3.20
N PHE A 74 5.71 11.25 4.49
CA PHE A 74 6.16 12.56 4.95
C PHE A 74 7.60 12.86 4.55
N ARG A 75 8.50 11.87 4.55
CA ARG A 75 9.88 12.07 4.09
C ARG A 75 9.98 12.59 2.66
N ARG A 76 9.04 12.21 1.79
CA ARG A 76 8.98 12.75 0.42
C ARG A 76 8.62 14.24 0.42
N HIS A 77 7.79 14.69 1.35
CA HIS A 77 7.53 16.12 1.52
C HIS A 77 8.74 16.85 2.09
N GLU A 78 9.51 16.22 2.98
CA GLU A 78 10.77 16.80 3.45
C GLU A 78 11.78 16.97 2.30
N GLU A 79 11.91 16.00 1.41
CA GLU A 79 12.76 16.09 0.21
C GLU A 79 12.32 17.22 -0.73
N GLU A 80 11.02 17.35 -0.98
CA GLU A 80 10.41 18.43 -1.79
C GLU A 80 10.55 19.81 -1.12
N MET A 81 10.46 19.87 0.21
CA MET A 81 10.67 21.10 0.99
C MET A 81 12.15 21.49 1.07
N ASN A 82 13.08 20.54 1.06
CA ASN A 82 14.51 20.83 1.15
C ASN A 82 15.06 21.51 -0.13
N GLU A 83 14.45 21.25 -1.29
CA GLU A 83 14.76 21.98 -2.54
C GLU A 83 14.27 23.44 -2.50
N SER A 84 13.18 23.72 -1.76
CA SER A 84 12.63 25.07 -1.64
C SER A 84 13.42 25.99 -0.69
N MET A 85 14.26 25.46 0.21
CA MET A 85 15.15 26.25 1.08
C MET A 85 16.53 26.54 0.47
N ALA A 86 16.92 25.85 -0.60
CA ALA A 86 18.22 26.06 -1.27
C ALA A 86 18.25 27.32 -2.16
N SER A 87 17.10 27.90 -2.50
CA SER A 87 17.01 29.11 -3.32
C SER A 87 17.17 30.43 -2.53
N GLY A 88 17.30 30.37 -1.20
CA GLY A 88 17.27 31.55 -0.32
C GLY A 88 18.62 32.00 0.28
N TYR A 89 19.71 31.25 0.07
CA TYR A 89 21.02 31.55 0.66
C TYR A 89 22.13 31.59 -0.40
N ALA A 90 21.98 32.50 -1.36
CA ALA A 90 23.12 33.07 -2.06
C ALA A 90 23.14 34.56 -1.74
N GLN A 91 24.00 34.94 -0.79
CA GLN A 91 24.35 36.32 -0.47
C GLN A 91 25.75 36.60 -0.97
#